data_AF-A0A9Q3EI39-F1
#
_entry.id   AF-A0A9Q3EI39-F1
#
_cell.length_a   1.000
_cell.length_b   1.000
_cell.length_c   1.000
_cell.angle_alpha   90.00
_cell.angle_beta   90.00
_cell.angle_gamma   90.00
#
_symmetry.space_group_name_H-M   'P 1'
#
loop_
_entity.id
_entity.type
_entity.pdbx_description
1 polymer ?
#
loop_
_entity_poly.entity_id
_entity_poly.type
_entity_poly.pdbx_seq_one_letter_code
_entity_poly.pdbx_strand_id
1 'polypeptide(L)'
;MLISFRQLQSRLPSDGLDLKYFLLQAKLMSLYRKTLRETRCLGTNEVRRETIAWVRHEFKKSAIKATNEAAMRELIAQFNRQFKQLRSQSMLIGGQFEKLRG
;
A
#
# COMPACT_ATOMS: atom_id res chain seq x y z
N MET A 1 11.45 -3.27 -25.40
CA MET A 1 11.53 -4.73 -25.14
C MET A 1 10.43 -5.13 -24.18
N LEU A 2 9.36 -5.76 -24.66
CA LEU A 2 8.30 -6.32 -23.82
C LEU A 2 8.74 -7.73 -23.43
N ILE A 3 9.04 -7.95 -22.15
CA ILE A 3 9.45 -9.27 -21.65
C ILE A 3 8.24 -10.21 -21.76
N SER A 4 8.40 -11.32 -22.47
CA SER A 4 7.37 -12.33 -22.68
C SER A 4 7.01 -13.02 -21.36
N PHE A 5 5.72 -12.99 -21.01
CA PHE A 5 5.15 -13.53 -19.77
C PHE A 5 5.48 -15.02 -19.55
N ARG A 6 5.69 -15.79 -20.64
CA ARG A 6 6.07 -17.21 -20.57
C ARG A 6 7.45 -17.45 -19.94
N GLN A 7 8.40 -16.53 -20.11
CA GLN A 7 9.76 -16.71 -19.60
C GLN A 7 9.87 -16.45 -18.09
N LEU A 8 8.88 -15.80 -17.49
CA LEU A 8 8.84 -15.55 -16.04
C LEU A 8 8.35 -16.78 -15.25
N GLN A 9 7.59 -17.69 -15.87
CA GLN A 9 7.07 -18.89 -15.20
C GLN A 9 8.16 -19.93 -14.88
N SER A 10 9.21 -20.04 -15.70
CA SER A 10 10.27 -21.05 -15.49
C SER A 10 11.29 -20.70 -14.41
N ARG A 11 11.17 -19.51 -13.80
CA ARG A 11 12.06 -19.04 -12.71
C ARG A 11 11.38 -19.02 -11.35
N LEU A 12 10.12 -19.48 -11.26
CA LEU A 12 9.37 -19.49 -10.01
C LEU A 12 9.65 -20.79 -9.24
N PRO A 13 9.98 -20.72 -7.95
CA PRO A 13 10.23 -21.91 -7.13
C PRO A 13 9.03 -22.86 -7.13
N SER A 14 9.30 -24.16 -7.22
CA SER A 14 8.30 -25.25 -7.19
C SER A 14 7.51 -25.32 -5.87
N ASP A 15 7.96 -24.61 -4.82
CA ASP A 15 7.31 -24.53 -3.50
C ASP A 15 6.22 -23.42 -3.40
N GLY A 16 5.79 -22.88 -4.55
CA GLY A 16 4.37 -22.58 -4.74
C GLY A 16 3.78 -21.31 -4.10
N LEU A 17 4.50 -20.19 -4.07
CA LEU A 17 3.80 -18.89 -4.06
C LEU A 17 3.28 -18.62 -5.47
N ASP A 18 2.00 -18.94 -5.69
CA ASP A 18 1.28 -18.80 -6.96
C ASP A 18 1.51 -17.41 -7.60
N LEU A 19 1.57 -17.36 -8.93
CA LEU A 19 1.67 -16.11 -9.70
C LEU A 19 0.63 -15.07 -9.25
N LYS A 20 -0.55 -15.53 -8.82
CA LYS A 20 -1.59 -14.69 -8.22
C LYS A 20 -1.10 -13.97 -6.96
N TYR A 21 -0.39 -14.65 -6.08
CA TYR A 21 0.19 -14.07 -4.87
C TYR A 21 1.19 -12.96 -5.21
N PHE A 22 2.07 -13.19 -6.20
CA PHE A 22 2.99 -12.16 -6.68
C PHE A 22 2.25 -10.93 -7.25
N LEU A 23 1.21 -11.13 -8.04
CA LEU A 23 0.37 -10.03 -8.54
C LEU A 23 -0.31 -9.26 -7.41
N LEU A 24 -0.74 -9.95 -6.35
CA LEU A 24 -1.31 -9.29 -5.16
C LEU A 24 -0.26 -8.51 -4.38
N GLN A 25 0.97 -9.00 -4.25
CA GLN A 25 2.08 -8.23 -3.67
C GLN A 25 2.34 -6.94 -4.47
N ALA A 26 2.36 -7.01 -5.80
CA ALA A 26 2.49 -5.84 -6.65
C ALA A 26 1.34 -4.85 -6.45
N LYS A 27 0.10 -5.35 -6.31
CA LYS A 27 -1.08 -4.54 -6.01
C LYS A 27 -0.99 -3.86 -4.64
N LEU A 28 -0.51 -4.57 -3.61
CA LEU A 28 -0.26 -4.02 -2.27
C LEU A 28 0.79 -2.90 -2.32
N MET A 29 1.88 -3.08 -3.08
CA MET A 29 2.91 -2.06 -3.27
C MET A 29 2.38 -0.82 -4.02
N SER A 30 1.52 -1.01 -5.02
CA SER A 30 0.84 0.09 -5.68
C SER A 30 -0.06 0.88 -4.71
N LEU A 31 -0.81 0.17 -3.85
CA LEU A 31 -1.64 0.76 -2.81
C LEU A 31 -0.81 1.56 -1.81
N TYR A 32 0.30 1.01 -1.32
CA TYR A 32 1.24 1.71 -0.43
C TYR A 32 1.71 3.04 -1.03
N ARG A 33 2.17 3.03 -2.29
CA ARG A 33 2.62 4.25 -2.97
C ARG A 33 1.48 5.25 -3.15
N LYS A 34 0.27 4.77 -3.44
CA LYS A 34 -0.93 5.61 -3.55
C LYS A 34 -1.23 6.30 -2.22
N THR A 35 -1.24 5.55 -1.12
CA THR A 35 -1.41 6.09 0.24
C THR A 35 -0.39 7.18 0.55
N LEU A 36 0.90 6.93 0.30
CA LEU A 36 1.94 7.93 0.55
C LEU A 36 1.76 9.22 -0.28
N ARG A 37 1.13 9.14 -1.45
CA ARG A 37 0.77 10.33 -2.23
C ARG A 37 -0.45 11.05 -1.64
N GLU A 38 -1.48 10.31 -1.21
CA GLU A 38 -2.69 10.88 -0.62
C GLU A 38 -2.42 11.59 0.71
N THR A 39 -1.42 11.14 1.47
CA THR A 39 -0.99 11.85 2.69
C THR A 39 -0.52 13.29 2.41
N ARG A 40 -0.30 13.71 1.15
CA ARG A 40 0.17 15.08 0.82
C ARG A 40 -0.89 16.14 1.12
N CYS A 41 -2.14 15.72 1.16
CA CYS A 41 -3.26 16.56 1.49
C CYS A 41 -3.64 16.45 2.98
N LEU A 42 -2.74 15.99 3.85
CA LEU A 42 -3.00 15.90 5.28
C LEU A 42 -2.37 17.09 6.00
N GLY A 43 -3.23 17.99 6.49
CA GLY A 43 -2.95 19.01 7.51
C GLY A 43 -1.54 19.61 7.48
N THR A 44 -0.90 19.61 8.64
CA THR A 44 0.45 20.14 8.86
C THR A 44 1.53 19.12 8.47
N ASN A 45 2.76 19.61 8.27
CA ASN A 45 3.90 18.76 7.95
C ASN A 45 4.21 17.72 9.04
N GLU A 46 3.97 18.05 10.31
CA GLU A 46 4.18 17.14 11.44
C GLU A 46 3.20 15.97 11.40
N VAL A 47 1.90 16.24 11.30
CA VAL A 47 0.85 15.22 11.15
C VAL A 47 1.12 14.33 9.93
N ARG A 48 1.58 14.93 8.83
CA ARG A 48 1.96 14.18 7.63
C ARG A 48 3.15 13.24 7.87
N ARG A 49 4.19 13.67 8.60
CA ARG A 49 5.35 12.83 8.93
C ARG A 49 4.95 11.65 9.83
N GLU A 50 4.16 11.92 10.86
CA GLU A 50 3.62 10.89 11.75
C GLU A 50 2.76 9.88 10.98
N THR A 51 1.87 10.36 10.12
CA THR A 51 1.02 9.50 9.31
C THR A 51 1.85 8.62 8.38
N ILE A 52 2.90 9.16 7.74
CA ILE A 52 3.80 8.36 6.89
C ILE A 52 4.52 7.29 7.71
N ALA A 53 5.02 7.62 8.91
CA ALA A 53 5.68 6.66 9.79
C ALA A 53 4.73 5.54 10.21
N TRP A 54 3.50 5.89 10.60
CA TRP A 54 2.45 4.95 10.96
C TRP A 54 2.08 4.04 9.78
N VAL A 55 1.83 4.60 8.58
CA VAL A 55 1.54 3.83 7.36
C VAL A 55 2.67 2.83 7.06
N ARG A 56 3.93 3.27 7.14
CA ARG A 56 5.09 2.38 6.93
C ARG A 56 5.11 1.22 7.91
N HIS A 57 4.85 1.49 9.18
CA HIS A 57 4.81 0.46 10.22
C HIS A 57 3.69 -0.57 9.94
N GLU A 58 2.48 -0.10 9.65
CA GLU A 58 1.32 -0.97 9.41
C GLU A 58 1.50 -1.85 8.17
N PHE A 59 2.01 -1.29 7.06
CA PHE A 59 2.31 -2.09 5.86
C PHE A 59 3.39 -3.13 6.12
N LYS A 60 4.47 -2.78 6.85
CA LYS A 60 5.55 -3.72 7.18
C LYS A 60 5.03 -4.85 8.07
N LYS A 61 4.33 -4.51 9.15
CA LYS A 61 3.73 -5.46 10.09
C LYS A 61 2.77 -6.42 9.40
N SER A 62 1.93 -5.90 8.51
CA SER A 62 0.89 -6.70 7.86
C SER A 62 1.42 -7.55 6.71
N ALA A 63 2.42 -7.06 5.97
CA ALA A 63 3.10 -7.84 4.93
C ALA A 63 3.77 -9.10 5.49
N ILE A 64 4.34 -9.02 6.71
CA ILE A 64 4.93 -10.18 7.40
C ILE A 64 3.87 -11.24 7.74
N LYS A 65 2.63 -10.83 8.00
CA LYS A 65 1.52 -11.73 8.38
C LYS A 65 0.80 -12.36 7.18
N ALA A 66 0.86 -11.75 6.00
CA ALA A 66 0.13 -12.20 4.82
C ALA A 66 0.88 -13.32 4.07
N THR A 67 0.77 -14.54 4.56
CA THR A 67 1.49 -15.72 4.05
C THR A 67 0.79 -16.46 2.90
N ASN A 68 -0.48 -16.17 2.63
CA ASN A 68 -1.26 -16.82 1.57
C ASN A 68 -2.09 -15.81 0.74
N GLU A 69 -2.64 -16.28 -0.39
CA GLU A 69 -3.43 -15.46 -1.31
C GLU A 69 -4.64 -14.81 -0.63
N ALA A 70 -5.40 -15.59 0.14
CA ALA A 70 -6.62 -15.12 0.80
C ALA A 70 -6.33 -13.99 1.79
N ALA A 71 -5.32 -14.17 2.66
CA ALA A 71 -4.87 -13.16 3.62
C ALA A 71 -4.38 -11.89 2.90
N MET A 72 -3.68 -12.03 1.77
CA MET A 72 -3.22 -10.88 0.98
C MET A 72 -4.39 -10.11 0.36
N ARG A 73 -5.42 -10.79 -0.14
CA ARG A 73 -6.64 -10.14 -0.69
C ARG A 73 -7.40 -9.40 0.41
N GLU A 74 -7.56 -10.04 1.57
CA GLU A 74 -8.22 -9.44 2.72
C GLU A 74 -7.46 -8.21 3.21
N LEU A 75 -6.13 -8.31 3.30
CA LEU A 75 -5.27 -7.20 3.71
C LEU A 75 -5.43 -5.99 2.77
N ILE A 76 -5.40 -6.23 1.46
CA ILE A 76 -5.63 -5.17 0.46
C ILE A 76 -7.01 -4.56 0.64
N ALA A 77 -8.05 -5.35 0.90
CA ALA A 77 -9.40 -4.84 1.13
C ALA A 77 -9.49 -4.00 2.41
N GLN A 78 -8.86 -4.45 3.50
CA GLN A 78 -8.77 -3.73 4.76
C GLN A 78 -8.10 -2.37 4.59
N PHE A 79 -6.92 -2.34 3.97
CA PHE A 79 -6.22 -1.09 3.70
C PHE A 79 -7.04 -0.14 2.82
N ASN A 80 -7.69 -0.62 1.77
CA ASN A 80 -8.54 0.24 0.94
C ASN A 80 -9.68 0.88 1.74
N ARG A 81 -10.30 0.14 2.68
CA ARG A 81 -11.34 0.69 3.57
C ARG A 81 -10.76 1.75 4.51
N GLN A 82 -9.64 1.45 5.16
CA GLN A 82 -8.97 2.39 6.07
C GLN A 82 -8.54 3.68 5.35
N PHE A 83 -7.97 3.57 4.14
CA PHE A 83 -7.58 4.75 3.37
C PHE A 83 -8.77 5.57 2.88
N LYS A 84 -9.88 4.92 2.52
CA LYS A 84 -11.12 5.63 2.19
C LYS A 84 -11.62 6.44 3.40
N GLN A 85 -11.57 5.86 4.60
CA GLN A 85 -11.95 6.56 5.83
C GLN A 85 -11.03 7.73 6.16
N LEU A 86 -9.70 7.50 6.13
CA LEU A 86 -8.70 8.56 6.37
C LEU A 86 -8.88 9.74 5.41
N ARG A 87 -9.08 9.45 4.12
CA ARG A 87 -9.34 10.49 3.12
C ARG A 87 -10.61 11.26 3.42
N SER A 88 -11.69 10.58 3.77
CA SER A 88 -12.96 11.23 4.14
C SER A 88 -12.79 12.14 5.36
N GLN A 89 -12.09 11.67 6.40
CA GLN A 89 -11.84 12.44 7.61
C GLN A 89 -10.95 13.67 7.33
N SER A 90 -9.94 13.52 6.48
CA SER A 90 -9.09 14.65 6.09
C SER A 90 -9.83 15.75 5.34
N MET A 91 -10.87 15.41 4.56
CA MET A 91 -11.68 16.39 3.83
C MET A 91 -12.57 17.20 4.77
N LEU A 92 -13.00 16.62 5.89
CA LEU A 92 -13.86 17.28 6.87
C LEU A 92 -13.11 18.31 7.73
N ILE A 93 -11.79 18.18 7.84
CA ILE A 93 -10.96 19.02 8.71
C ILE A 93 -10.65 20.40 8.10
N GLY A 94 -10.99 20.66 6.82
CA GLY A 94 -10.93 22.00 6.22
C GLY A 94 -9.53 22.66 6.25
N GLY A 95 -8.46 21.88 6.41
CA GLY A 95 -7.17 22.39 6.86
C GLY A 95 -6.25 22.88 5.73
N GLN A 96 -5.72 24.07 5.91
CA GLN A 96 -4.63 24.66 5.14
C GLN A 96 -3.49 23.64 4.94
N PHE A 97 -3.25 23.24 3.69
CA PHE A 97 -2.25 22.23 3.37
C PHE A 97 -0.86 22.87 3.32
N GLU A 98 -0.01 22.55 4.29
CA GLU A 98 1.40 22.90 4.19
C GLU A 98 2.11 21.92 3.25
N LYS A 99 2.70 22.42 2.17
CA LYS A 99 3.56 21.59 1.31
C LYS A 99 4.83 21.23 2.07
N LEU A 100 5.09 19.94 2.27
CA LEU A 100 6.43 19.45 2.64
C LEU A 100 7.43 19.93 1.59
N ARG A 101 8.24 20.93 1.94
CA ARG A 101 9.46 21.26 1.20
C ARG A 101 10.52 20.23 1.61
N GLY A 102 11.16 19.64 0.61
CA GLY A 102 12.23 18.65 0.77
C GLY A 102 13.49 19.28 1.32
#